data_AF-A0A6N9EP34-F1
#
_entry.id   AF-A0A6N9EP34-F1
#
_cell.length_a   1.000
_cell.length_b   1.000
_cell.length_c   1.000
_cell.angle_alpha   90.00
_cell.angle_beta   90.00
_cell.angle_gamma   90.00
#
_symmetry.space_group_name_H-M   'P 1'
#
loop_
_entity.id
_entity.type
_entity.pdbx_description
1 polymer ?
#
loop_
_entity_poly.entity_id
_entity_poly.type
_entity_poly.pdbx_seq_one_letter_code
_entity_poly.pdbx_strand_id
1 'polypeptide(L)'
;MAEEGVKVSSIRKYNLNSDFINASSIALNLKFIPDGSGDLMASFGPEDVLYSIYALLHSPTYRQRYQDHLKSDFPSLPIISSKALFAALVGLGQQLVAHHCLETENYQDAPEFPHHGDNSIKKPSYTPPQNNHPGQVWINAEQCFHGVSPETWTFTIGGYRPAQKWP
;
A
#
# COMPACT_ATOMS: atom_id res chain seq x y z
N MET A 1 -36.39 -30.42 18.26
CA MET A 1 -36.56 -28.95 18.21
C MET A 1 -35.32 -28.42 17.51
N ALA A 2 -35.43 -28.11 16.22
CA ALA A 2 -34.32 -27.62 15.43
C ALA A 2 -34.20 -26.11 15.62
N GLU A 3 -33.02 -25.62 16.00
CA GLU A 3 -32.71 -24.19 15.96
C GLU A 3 -32.58 -23.76 14.50
N GLU A 4 -33.54 -22.96 14.03
CA GLU A 4 -33.45 -22.25 12.77
C GLU A 4 -32.36 -21.18 12.89
N GLY A 5 -31.21 -21.45 12.27
CA GLY A 5 -30.14 -20.48 12.11
C GLY A 5 -30.65 -19.27 11.30
N VAL A 6 -30.64 -18.10 11.94
CA VAL A 6 -30.92 -16.81 11.28
C VAL A 6 -29.87 -16.59 10.19
N LYS A 7 -30.24 -16.79 8.92
CA LYS A 7 -29.44 -16.36 7.77
C LYS A 7 -29.48 -14.83 7.69
N VAL A 8 -28.51 -14.17 8.33
CA VAL A 8 -28.25 -12.76 8.07
C VAL A 8 -27.60 -12.67 6.68
N SER A 9 -28.41 -12.37 5.67
CA SER A 9 -27.93 -11.95 4.35
C SER A 9 -27.36 -10.54 4.47
N SER A 10 -26.08 -10.41 4.87
CA SER A 10 -25.42 -9.11 4.85
C SER A 10 -25.08 -8.73 3.40
N ILE A 11 -25.84 -7.78 2.85
CA ILE A 11 -25.50 -7.17 1.56
C ILE A 11 -24.28 -6.27 1.79
N ARG A 12 -23.17 -6.52 1.08
CA ARG A 12 -21.95 -5.71 1.15
C ARG A 12 -22.29 -4.26 0.76
N LYS A 13 -21.86 -3.30 1.59
CA LYS A 13 -22.02 -1.87 1.34
C LYS A 13 -20.70 -1.14 1.57
N TYR A 14 -20.38 -0.19 0.72
CA TYR A 14 -19.20 0.66 0.88
C TYR A 14 -19.33 1.56 2.13
N ASN A 15 -18.18 1.90 2.73
CA ASN A 15 -18.11 2.77 3.92
C ASN A 15 -17.51 4.14 3.57
N LEU A 16 -18.16 4.87 2.65
CA LEU A 16 -17.74 6.19 2.21
C LEU A 16 -18.84 7.21 2.50
N ASN A 17 -18.44 8.41 2.89
CA ASN A 17 -19.35 9.51 3.15
C ASN A 17 -20.05 9.97 1.85
N SER A 18 -21.36 10.17 1.89
CA SER A 18 -22.17 10.56 0.73
C SER A 18 -21.82 11.94 0.19
N ASP A 19 -21.51 12.90 1.06
CA ASP A 19 -21.16 14.26 0.65
C ASP A 19 -19.81 14.28 -0.07
N PHE A 20 -18.85 13.47 0.40
CA PHE A 20 -17.58 13.26 -0.28
C PHE A 20 -17.75 12.64 -1.67
N ILE A 21 -18.62 11.63 -1.80
CA ILE A 21 -18.94 11.01 -3.10
C ILE A 21 -19.59 12.02 -4.03
N ASN A 22 -20.58 12.78 -3.55
CA ASN A 22 -21.29 13.78 -4.33
C ASN A 22 -20.32 14.88 -4.80
N ALA A 23 -19.47 15.39 -3.91
CA ALA A 23 -18.46 16.38 -4.25
C ALA A 23 -17.46 15.85 -5.30
N SER A 24 -17.01 14.61 -5.15
CA SER A 24 -16.11 13.95 -6.10
C SER A 24 -16.78 13.74 -7.46
N SER A 25 -18.05 13.31 -7.48
CA SER A 25 -18.84 13.11 -8.70
C SER A 25 -19.02 14.41 -9.48
N ILE A 26 -19.31 15.51 -8.78
CA ILE A 26 -19.41 16.86 -9.37
C ILE A 26 -18.05 17.30 -9.92
N ALA A 27 -16.99 17.19 -9.10
CA ALA A 27 -15.66 17.67 -9.48
C ALA A 27 -15.06 16.90 -10.66
N LEU A 28 -15.25 15.57 -10.70
CA LEU A 28 -14.76 14.70 -11.77
C LEU A 28 -15.71 14.66 -12.97
N ASN A 29 -16.95 15.13 -12.84
CA ASN A 29 -18.01 14.93 -13.83
C ASN A 29 -18.11 13.44 -14.24
N LEU A 30 -18.17 12.54 -13.24
CA LEU A 30 -18.28 11.09 -13.40
C LEU A 30 -19.43 10.57 -12.53
N LYS A 31 -20.12 9.53 -12.99
CA LYS A 31 -21.18 8.89 -12.23
C LYS A 31 -20.60 7.92 -11.20
N PHE A 32 -21.07 7.98 -9.95
CA PHE A 32 -20.70 7.01 -8.93
C PHE A 32 -21.48 5.70 -9.11
N ILE A 33 -20.79 4.56 -9.05
CA ILE A 33 -21.39 3.22 -8.95
C ILE A 33 -21.20 2.67 -7.53
N PRO A 34 -22.17 1.93 -6.97
CA PRO A 34 -22.16 1.55 -5.56
C PRO A 34 -21.27 0.35 -5.21
N ASP A 35 -20.66 -0.32 -6.19
CA ASP A 35 -19.80 -1.48 -5.94
C ASP A 35 -18.68 -1.58 -6.99
N GLY A 36 -17.52 -2.07 -6.57
CA GLY A 36 -16.33 -2.27 -7.41
C GLY A 36 -15.63 -0.99 -7.89
N SER A 37 -14.92 -1.13 -9.02
CA SER A 37 -14.30 -0.06 -9.81
C SER A 37 -15.16 0.32 -11.02
N GLY A 38 -15.14 1.60 -11.40
CA GLY A 38 -15.74 2.10 -12.63
C GLY A 38 -14.78 2.02 -13.83
N ASP A 39 -15.18 2.65 -14.93
CA ASP A 39 -14.38 2.73 -16.17
C ASP A 39 -13.43 3.95 -16.22
N LEU A 40 -13.47 4.82 -15.20
CA LEU A 40 -12.72 6.08 -15.08
C LEU A 40 -12.98 7.10 -16.21
N MET A 41 -13.94 6.82 -17.10
CA MET A 41 -14.30 7.64 -18.26
C MET A 41 -15.69 8.26 -18.11
N ALA A 42 -16.67 7.42 -17.74
CA ALA A 42 -18.04 7.81 -17.43
C ALA A 42 -18.40 7.57 -15.97
N SER A 43 -17.67 6.69 -15.27
CA SER A 43 -17.98 6.26 -13.92
C SER A 43 -16.76 6.01 -13.03
N PHE A 44 -16.99 6.02 -11.72
CA PHE A 44 -16.03 5.59 -10.70
C PHE A 44 -16.77 4.90 -9.56
N GLY A 45 -16.10 4.00 -8.87
CA GLY A 45 -16.67 3.22 -7.77
C GLY A 45 -15.92 3.40 -6.44
N PRO A 46 -16.37 2.71 -5.38
CA PRO A 46 -15.73 2.76 -4.06
C PRO A 46 -14.27 2.28 -4.07
N GLU A 47 -13.92 1.31 -4.92
CA GLU A 47 -12.54 0.80 -5.02
C GLU A 47 -11.62 1.85 -5.64
N ASP A 48 -12.07 2.59 -6.67
CA ASP A 48 -11.31 3.70 -7.26
C ASP A 48 -11.02 4.80 -6.22
N VAL A 49 -12.01 5.11 -5.37
CA VAL A 49 -11.82 6.05 -4.27
C VAL A 49 -10.76 5.54 -3.30
N LEU A 50 -10.83 4.28 -2.88
CA LEU A 50 -9.81 3.65 -2.02
C LEU A 50 -8.41 3.76 -2.63
N TYR A 51 -8.25 3.34 -3.89
CA TYR A 51 -6.95 3.36 -4.57
C TYR A 51 -6.41 4.79 -4.70
N SER A 52 -7.26 5.75 -5.08
CA SER A 52 -6.84 7.15 -5.22
C SER A 52 -6.36 7.73 -3.88
N ILE A 53 -7.04 7.43 -2.77
CA ILE A 53 -6.64 7.83 -1.42
C ILE A 53 -5.33 7.15 -1.03
N TYR A 54 -5.21 5.85 -1.31
CA TYR A 54 -4.02 5.08 -0.98
C TYR A 54 -2.77 5.64 -1.65
N ALA A 55 -2.86 5.95 -2.95
CA ALA A 55 -1.79 6.60 -3.71
C ALA A 55 -1.48 8.00 -3.17
N LEU A 56 -2.50 8.81 -2.90
CA LEU A 56 -2.32 10.16 -2.38
C LEU A 56 -1.59 10.17 -1.04
N LEU A 57 -1.99 9.28 -0.12
CA LEU A 57 -1.35 9.15 1.19
C LEU A 57 0.08 8.61 1.09
N HIS A 58 0.48 8.02 -0.03
CA HIS A 58 1.86 7.62 -0.32
C HIS A 58 2.67 8.66 -1.11
N SER A 59 2.04 9.73 -1.58
CA SER A 59 2.73 10.80 -2.32
C SER A 59 3.69 11.58 -1.41
N PRO A 60 4.99 11.67 -1.77
CA PRO A 60 5.96 12.49 -1.03
C PRO A 60 5.54 13.97 -0.96
N THR A 61 5.01 14.52 -2.06
CA THR A 61 4.55 15.90 -2.14
C THR A 61 3.38 16.18 -1.19
N TYR A 62 2.40 15.26 -1.11
CA TYR A 62 1.30 15.39 -0.16
C TYR A 62 1.81 15.32 1.30
N ARG A 63 2.61 14.30 1.62
CA ARG A 63 3.16 14.12 2.97
C ARG A 63 4.00 15.32 3.43
N GLN A 64 4.80 15.88 2.53
CA GLN A 64 5.61 17.06 2.84
C GLN A 64 4.74 18.30 3.05
N ARG A 65 3.77 18.55 2.15
CA ARG A 65 2.89 19.72 2.22
C ARG A 65 2.03 19.75 3.48
N TYR A 66 1.56 18.59 3.94
CA TYR A 66 0.66 18.47 5.09
C TYR A 66 1.35 17.92 6.35
N GLN A 67 2.69 17.89 6.38
CA GLN A 67 3.48 17.20 7.42
C GLN A 67 3.09 17.59 8.85
N ASP A 68 2.90 18.88 9.12
CA ASP A 68 2.59 19.36 10.48
C ASP A 68 1.18 18.96 10.93
N HIS A 69 0.23 18.92 9.99
CA HIS A 69 -1.13 18.46 10.25
C HIS A 69 -1.16 16.94 10.45
N LEU A 70 -0.46 16.17 9.60
CA LEU A 70 -0.39 14.71 9.68
C LEU A 70 0.28 14.20 10.98
N LYS A 71 1.08 15.03 11.65
CA LYS A 71 1.65 14.70 12.98
C LYS A 71 0.64 14.86 14.12
N SER A 72 -0.38 15.69 13.93
CA SER A 72 -1.24 16.17 15.02
C SER A 72 -2.69 15.68 14.91
N ASP A 73 -3.15 15.40 13.68
CA ASP A 73 -4.54 15.03 13.39
C ASP A 73 -4.63 14.08 12.18
N PHE A 74 -5.83 13.57 11.91
CA PHE A 74 -6.11 12.69 10.78
C PHE A 74 -5.82 13.35 9.42
N PRO A 75 -5.44 12.57 8.39
CA PRO A 75 -5.20 13.10 7.06
C PRO A 75 -6.45 13.75 6.47
N SER A 76 -6.33 15.01 6.06
CA SER A 76 -7.37 15.71 5.31
C SER A 76 -7.30 15.38 3.82
N LEU A 77 -8.37 14.81 3.27
CA LEU A 77 -8.42 14.40 1.86
C LEU A 77 -8.92 15.53 0.94
N PRO A 78 -8.11 16.00 -0.02
CA PRO A 78 -8.55 16.97 -1.01
C PRO A 78 -9.50 16.31 -2.03
N ILE A 79 -10.47 17.09 -2.53
CA ILE A 79 -11.27 16.69 -3.69
C ILE A 79 -10.39 16.81 -4.95
N ILE A 80 -10.20 15.69 -5.64
CA ILE A 80 -9.47 15.64 -6.90
C ILE A 80 -10.42 16.04 -8.02
N SER A 81 -10.14 17.15 -8.70
CA SER A 81 -10.97 17.67 -9.79
C SER A 81 -10.50 17.27 -11.19
N SER A 82 -9.21 16.94 -11.34
CA SER A 82 -8.67 16.47 -12.62
C SER A 82 -8.93 14.98 -12.80
N LYS A 83 -9.74 14.60 -13.81
CA LYS A 83 -9.99 13.20 -14.15
C LYS A 83 -8.69 12.44 -14.48
N ALA A 84 -7.77 13.09 -15.20
CA ALA A 84 -6.49 12.48 -15.56
C ALA A 84 -5.64 12.19 -14.32
N LEU A 85 -5.59 13.13 -13.37
CA LEU A 85 -4.88 12.93 -12.10
C LEU A 85 -5.56 11.83 -11.27
N PHE A 86 -6.89 11.83 -11.19
CA PHE A 86 -7.65 10.81 -10.49
C PHE A 86 -7.35 9.41 -11.03
N ALA A 87 -7.45 9.22 -12.35
CA ALA A 87 -7.15 7.94 -12.98
C ALA A 87 -5.70 7.49 -12.76
N ALA A 88 -4.73 8.41 -12.83
CA ALA A 88 -3.33 8.10 -12.52
C ALA A 88 -3.14 7.65 -11.06
N LEU A 89 -3.81 8.32 -10.11
CA LEU A 89 -3.78 7.95 -8.70
C LEU A 89 -4.45 6.59 -8.45
N VAL A 90 -5.56 6.30 -9.12
CA VAL A 90 -6.22 4.98 -9.06
C VAL A 90 -5.25 3.89 -9.51
N GLY A 91 -4.61 4.05 -10.67
CA GLY A 91 -3.67 3.05 -11.19
C GLY A 91 -2.45 2.83 -10.29
N LEU A 92 -1.87 3.90 -9.73
CA LEU A 92 -0.77 3.79 -8.75
C LEU A 92 -1.23 3.14 -7.44
N GLY A 93 -2.44 3.49 -6.99
CA GLY A 93 -3.04 2.96 -5.77
C GLY A 93 -3.30 1.46 -5.86
N GLN A 94 -3.79 0.99 -7.01
CA GLN A 94 -3.98 -0.43 -7.30
C GLN A 94 -2.66 -1.19 -7.20
N GLN A 95 -1.59 -0.68 -7.82
CA GLN A 95 -0.26 -1.30 -7.75
C GLN A 95 0.27 -1.36 -6.31
N LEU A 96 0.14 -0.27 -5.56
CA LEU A 96 0.58 -0.21 -4.16
C LEU A 96 -0.20 -1.20 -3.28
N VAL A 97 -1.53 -1.29 -3.44
CA VAL A 97 -2.35 -2.25 -2.70
C VAL A 97 -1.96 -3.68 -3.06
N ALA A 98 -1.82 -4.01 -4.34
CA ALA A 98 -1.43 -5.34 -4.79
C ALA A 98 -0.06 -5.75 -4.21
N HIS A 99 0.92 -4.84 -4.19
CA HIS A 99 2.23 -5.11 -3.59
C HIS A 99 2.16 -5.28 -2.06
N HIS A 100 1.41 -4.43 -1.36
CA HIS A 100 1.29 -4.52 0.10
C HIS A 100 0.42 -5.70 0.57
N CYS A 101 -0.45 -6.22 -0.30
CA CYS A 101 -1.26 -7.42 -0.05
C CYS A 101 -0.64 -8.71 -0.60
N LEU A 102 0.58 -8.65 -1.18
CA LEU A 102 1.29 -9.79 -1.76
C LEU A 102 0.50 -10.51 -2.87
N GLU A 103 -0.30 -9.75 -3.64
CA GLU A 103 -1.11 -10.26 -4.75
C GLU A 103 -0.31 -10.31 -6.07
N THR A 104 0.93 -9.83 -6.05
CA THR A 104 1.86 -9.87 -7.19
C THR A 104 2.91 -10.95 -6.95
N GLU A 105 3.06 -11.91 -7.86
CA GLU A 105 4.05 -12.99 -7.71
C GLU A 105 5.41 -12.68 -8.35
N ASN A 106 5.49 -11.66 -9.21
CA ASN A 106 6.67 -11.38 -10.01
C ASN A 106 7.50 -10.22 -9.44
N TYR A 107 8.36 -10.54 -8.47
CA TYR A 107 9.31 -9.60 -7.89
C TYR A 107 10.64 -9.67 -8.64
N GLN A 108 10.80 -8.82 -9.65
CA GLN A 108 12.05 -8.74 -10.43
C GLN A 108 13.27 -8.41 -9.57
N ASP A 109 13.06 -7.69 -8.47
CA ASP A 109 14.10 -7.25 -7.53
C ASP A 109 14.10 -8.08 -6.23
N ALA A 110 13.60 -9.31 -6.26
CA ALA A 110 13.61 -10.17 -5.07
C ALA A 110 15.05 -10.46 -4.61
N PRO A 111 15.35 -10.34 -3.31
CA PRO A 111 16.66 -10.69 -2.80
C PRO A 111 16.91 -12.20 -2.90
N GLU A 112 18.14 -12.58 -3.20
CA GLU A 112 18.54 -13.98 -3.28
C GLU A 112 18.85 -14.54 -1.90
N PHE A 113 18.48 -15.80 -1.63
CA PHE A 113 18.78 -16.49 -0.37
C PHE A 113 19.54 -17.80 -0.63
N PRO A 114 20.86 -17.72 -0.92
CA PRO A 114 21.63 -18.87 -1.44
C PRO A 114 22.10 -19.86 -0.38
N HIS A 115 22.06 -19.50 0.91
CA HIS A 115 22.62 -20.33 1.98
C HIS A 115 21.53 -21.15 2.68
N HIS A 116 21.58 -22.47 2.52
CA HIS A 116 20.74 -23.40 3.27
C HIS A 116 21.22 -23.55 4.72
N GLY A 117 20.28 -23.69 5.66
CA GLY A 117 20.55 -23.80 7.09
C GLY A 117 19.27 -23.97 7.89
N ASP A 118 19.32 -23.66 9.19
CA ASP A 118 18.18 -23.85 10.11
C ASP A 118 17.09 -22.76 9.99
N ASN A 119 17.35 -21.71 9.20
CA ASN A 119 16.48 -20.55 9.00
C ASN A 119 16.09 -19.85 10.32
N SER A 120 16.89 -20.04 11.37
CA SER A 120 16.68 -19.40 12.66
C SER A 120 17.10 -17.93 12.59
N ILE A 121 16.18 -17.04 12.93
CA ILE A 121 16.45 -15.61 13.01
C ILE A 121 17.02 -15.33 14.40
N LYS A 122 18.24 -14.81 14.46
CA LYS A 122 18.88 -14.39 15.71
C LYS A 122 18.81 -12.88 15.86
N LYS A 123 19.82 -12.18 15.36
CA LYS A 123 19.86 -10.71 15.35
C LYS A 123 20.18 -10.26 13.93
N PRO A 124 19.17 -9.81 13.17
CA PRO A 124 19.40 -9.35 11.82
C PRO A 124 20.46 -8.25 11.78
N SER A 125 21.40 -8.34 10.83
CA SER A 125 22.42 -7.33 10.59
C SER A 125 22.57 -7.06 9.10
N TYR A 126 23.07 -5.88 8.74
CA TYR A 126 23.19 -5.46 7.35
C TYR A 126 24.62 -5.06 7.03
N THR A 127 25.12 -5.63 5.94
CA THR A 127 26.37 -5.24 5.29
C THR A 127 26.01 -4.45 4.04
N PRO A 128 26.27 -3.12 4.00
CA PRO A 128 26.04 -2.32 2.80
C PRO A 128 26.85 -2.82 1.60
N PRO A 129 26.38 -2.59 0.36
CA PRO A 129 27.14 -2.94 -0.84
C PRO A 129 28.51 -2.26 -0.85
N GLN A 130 29.54 -3.00 -1.26
CA GLN A 130 30.91 -2.51 -1.37
C GLN A 130 31.56 -3.00 -2.67
N ASN A 131 32.07 -2.07 -3.50
CA ASN A 131 32.63 -2.37 -4.82
C ASN A 131 31.65 -3.22 -5.66
N ASN A 132 32.04 -4.45 -6.00
CA ASN A 132 31.22 -5.40 -6.77
C ASN A 132 30.39 -6.35 -5.90
N HIS A 133 30.32 -6.14 -4.58
CA HIS A 133 29.52 -6.96 -3.68
C HIS A 133 28.16 -6.30 -3.40
N PRO A 134 27.04 -7.02 -3.61
CA PRO A 134 25.71 -6.50 -3.29
C PRO A 134 25.51 -6.39 -1.78
N GLY A 135 24.53 -5.59 -1.35
CA GLY A 135 24.17 -5.48 0.06
C GLY A 135 23.62 -6.80 0.60
N GLN A 136 23.96 -7.12 1.85
CA GLN A 136 23.62 -8.38 2.49
C GLN A 136 22.87 -8.17 3.79
N VAL A 137 21.75 -8.88 3.99
CA VAL A 137 21.05 -8.95 5.28
C VAL A 137 21.27 -10.33 5.89
N TRP A 138 22.01 -10.39 6.99
CA TRP A 138 22.28 -11.60 7.74
C TRP A 138 21.14 -11.88 8.72
N ILE A 139 20.60 -13.09 8.72
CA ILE A 139 19.59 -13.51 9.72
C ILE A 139 20.23 -14.30 10.89
N ASN A 140 21.38 -14.93 10.62
CA ASN A 140 22.24 -15.60 11.59
C ASN A 140 23.70 -15.57 11.08
N ALA A 141 24.60 -16.37 11.66
CA ALA A 141 26.02 -16.37 11.30
C ALA A 141 26.34 -17.04 9.94
N GLU A 142 25.41 -17.82 9.40
CA GLU A 142 25.62 -18.69 8.25
C GLU A 142 24.74 -18.32 7.05
N GLN A 143 23.61 -17.63 7.30
CA GLN A 143 22.59 -17.36 6.30
C GLN A 143 22.33 -15.87 6.14
N CYS A 144 22.31 -15.42 4.89
CA CYS A 144 22.02 -14.04 4.52
C CYS A 144 21.28 -13.94 3.19
N PHE A 145 20.53 -12.86 3.04
CA PHE A 145 19.95 -12.40 1.78
C PHE A 145 20.96 -11.52 1.04
N HIS A 146 21.07 -11.69 -0.27
CA HIS A 146 21.86 -10.86 -1.17
C HIS A 146 20.99 -9.92 -2.00
N GLY A 147 21.56 -8.81 -2.46
CA GLY A 147 20.86 -7.87 -3.35
C GLY A 147 19.98 -6.88 -2.61
N VAL A 148 20.07 -6.79 -1.28
CA VAL A 148 19.27 -5.85 -0.50
C VAL A 148 19.91 -4.47 -0.57
N SER A 149 19.16 -3.48 -1.06
CA SER A 149 19.64 -2.10 -1.15
C SER A 149 19.65 -1.38 0.22
N PRO A 150 20.49 -0.35 0.42
CA PRO A 150 20.44 0.48 1.63
C PRO A 150 19.07 1.11 1.87
N GLU A 151 18.37 1.50 0.80
CA GLU A 151 17.03 2.07 0.84
C GLU A 151 16.03 1.05 1.40
N THR A 152 16.08 -0.20 0.93
CA THR A 152 15.22 -1.29 1.41
C THR A 152 15.47 -1.56 2.90
N TRP A 153 16.74 -1.60 3.33
CA TRP A 153 17.10 -1.84 4.72
C TRP A 153 16.67 -0.71 5.67
N THR A 154 16.71 0.54 5.20
CA THR A 154 16.41 1.73 6.00
C THR A 154 14.98 2.24 5.85
N PHE A 155 14.22 1.67 4.91
CA PHE A 155 12.84 2.04 4.63
C PHE A 155 11.99 1.98 5.90
N THR A 156 11.22 3.05 6.12
CA THR A 156 10.37 3.19 7.30
C THR A 156 8.90 3.29 6.91
N ILE A 157 8.08 2.51 7.60
CA ILE A 157 6.62 2.71 7.66
C ILE A 157 6.31 3.25 9.04
N GLY A 158 5.98 4.54 9.11
CA GLY A 158 5.92 5.27 10.38
C GLY A 158 7.29 5.28 11.08
N GLY A 159 7.33 4.88 12.35
CA GLY A 159 8.58 4.73 13.12
C GLY A 159 9.22 3.33 13.04
N TYR A 160 8.65 2.42 12.25
CA TYR A 160 9.12 1.04 12.14
C TYR A 160 9.93 0.85 10.87
N ARG A 161 10.98 0.03 10.95
CA ARG A 161 11.77 -0.43 9.81
C ARG A 161 11.47 -1.91 9.59
N PRO A 162 10.56 -2.27 8.67
CA PRO A 162 10.09 -3.64 8.52
C PRO A 162 11.25 -4.63 8.33
N ALA A 163 12.23 -4.31 7.48
CA ALA A 163 13.38 -5.18 7.22
C ALA A 163 14.26 -5.45 8.46
N GLN A 164 14.26 -4.55 9.45
CA GLN A 164 15.07 -4.67 10.67
C GLN A 164 14.33 -5.34 11.82
N LYS A 165 13.01 -5.45 11.71
CA LYS A 165 12.11 -5.95 12.74
C LYS A 165 11.26 -7.05 12.15
N TRP A 166 11.87 -8.23 12.02
CA TRP A 166 11.13 -9.47 11.77
C TRP A 166 10.78 -10.12 13.11
N PRO A 167 9.52 -10.53 13.32
CA PRO A 167 9.14 -11.36 14.45
C PRO A 167 9.74 -12.77 14.37
#